data_AF-A0A9W5V5U4-F1
#
_entry.id   AF-A0A9W5V5U4-F1
#
_cell.length_a   1.000
_cell.length_b   1.000
_cell.length_c   1.000
_cell.angle_alpha   90.00
_cell.angle_beta   90.00
_cell.angle_gamma   90.00
#
_symmetry.space_group_name_H-M   'P 1'
#
loop_
_entity.id
_entity.type
_entity.pdbx_description
1 polymer ?
#
loop_
_entity_poly.entity_id
_entity_poly.type
_entity_poly.pdbx_seq_one_letter_code
_entity_poly.pdbx_strand_id
1 'polypeptide(L)' 'MGRFSPTEKLQIGKQYFAGIDGGKIIAKSLGIHSTVLYQWIRRYEALGEKAFE' A
#
# COMPACT_ATOMS: atom_id res chain seq x y z
N MET A 1 14.94 -2.84 -7.86
CA MET A 1 14.17 -1.92 -6.99
C MET A 1 13.46 -0.90 -7.88
N GLY A 2 12.25 -0.46 -7.52
CA GLY A 2 11.61 0.70 -8.16
C GLY A 2 10.50 0.37 -9.15
N ARG A 3 9.36 -0.14 -8.66
CA ARG A 3 8.11 -0.17 -9.46
C ARG A 3 7.01 0.73 -8.90
N PHE A 4 7.20 1.27 -7.69
CA PHE A 4 6.26 2.16 -7.02
C PHE A 4 7.00 3.24 -6.26
N SER A 5 6.67 4.48 -6.57
CA SER A 5 7.18 5.66 -5.89
C SER A 5 6.63 5.73 -4.45
N PRO A 6 7.33 6.38 -3.52
CA PRO A 6 6.83 6.59 -2.15
C PRO A 6 5.41 7.18 -2.12
N THR A 7 5.12 8.13 -3.01
CA THR A 7 3.79 8.74 -3.18
C THR A 7 2.71 7.74 -3.60
N GLU A 8 3.03 6.81 -4.51
CA GLU A 8 2.07 5.77 -4.92
C GLU A 8 1.76 4.82 -3.77
N LYS A 9 2.76 4.43 -2.99
CA LYS A 9 2.56 3.57 -1.82
C LYS A 9 1.73 4.27 -0.73
N LEU A 10 1.91 5.58 -0.55
CA LEU A 10 1.07 6.42 0.30
C LEU A 10 -0.39 6.41 -0.17
N GLN A 11 -0.63 6.62 -1.46
CA GLN A 11 -1.98 6.63 -2.03
C GLN A 11 -2.66 5.27 -1.86
N ILE A 12 -1.92 4.18 -2.08
CA ILE A 12 -2.37 2.80 -1.88
C ILE A 12 -2.73 2.53 -0.42
N GLY A 13 -1.90 2.98 0.52
CA GLY A 13 -2.20 2.93 1.95
C GLY A 13 -3.48 3.68 2.29
N LYS A 14 -3.62 4.93 1.81
CA LYS A 14 -4.83 5.74 2.02
C LYS A 14 -6.08 5.08 1.44
N GLN A 15 -6.03 4.52 0.23
CA GLN A 15 -7.16 3.79 -0.37
C GLN A 15 -7.56 2.56 0.44
N TYR A 16 -6.57 1.82 0.96
CA TYR A 16 -6.82 0.65 1.81
C TYR A 16 -7.50 1.04 3.13
N PHE A 17 -6.99 2.07 3.82
CA PHE A 17 -7.58 2.57 5.07
C PHE A 17 -8.93 3.27 4.88
N ALA A 18 -9.15 3.90 3.73
CA ALA A 18 -10.43 4.51 3.39
C ALA A 18 -11.54 3.45 3.10
N GLY A 19 -11.20 2.17 2.99
CA GLY A 19 -12.15 1.09 2.74
C GLY A 19 -12.79 1.14 1.35
N ILE A 20 -12.22 1.93 0.43
CA ILE A 20 -12.74 2.15 -0.93
C ILE A 20 -12.58 0.88 -1.76
N ASP A 21 -11.41 0.22 -1.64
CA ASP A 21 -11.10 -1.03 -2.31
C ASP A 21 -10.54 -2.03 -1.30
N GLY A 22 -11.04 -3.28 -1.35
CA GLY A 22 -10.47 -4.36 -0.55
C GLY A 22 -9.02 -4.64 -0.98
N GLY A 23 -8.13 -4.95 -0.03
CA GLY A 23 -6.70 -5.16 -0.33
C GLY A 23 -6.40 -6.17 -1.45
N LYS A 24 -7.29 -7.15 -1.70
CA LYS A 24 -7.18 -8.03 -2.88
C LYS A 24 -7.38 -7.30 -4.21
N ILE A 25 -8.33 -6.36 -4.28
CA ILE A 25 -8.62 -5.56 -5.48
C ILE A 25 -7.45 -4.63 -5.76
N ILE A 26 -6.95 -3.94 -4.73
CA ILE A 26 -5.78 -3.07 -4.83
C ILE A 26 -4.56 -3.87 -5.30
N ALA A 27 -4.27 -5.01 -4.67
CA ALA A 27 -3.16 -5.87 -5.08
C ALA A 27 -3.29 -6.33 -6.54
N LYS A 28 -4.50 -6.72 -6.97
CA LYS A 28 -4.80 -7.13 -8.35
C LYS A 28 -4.62 -5.97 -9.35
N SER A 29 -5.11 -4.77 -9.01
CA SER A 29 -4.99 -3.57 -9.84
C SER A 29 -3.52 -3.17 -10.04
N LEU A 30 -2.72 -3.29 -8.99
CA LEU A 30 -1.29 -3.02 -9.00
C LEU A 30 -0.46 -4.16 -9.62
N GLY A 31 -1.07 -5.31 -9.91
CA GLY A 31 -0.38 -6.51 -10.35
C GLY A 31 0.62 -7.06 -9.33
N ILE A 32 0.43 -6.76 -8.04
CA ILE A 32 1.28 -7.24 -6.96
C ILE A 32 0.59 -8.38 -6.19
N HIS A 33 1.40 -9.21 -5.54
CA HIS A 33 0.84 -10.22 -4.64
C HIS A 33 0.26 -9.56 -3.39
N SER A 34 -0.87 -10.07 -2.88
CA SER A 34 -1.51 -9.51 -1.69
C SER A 34 -0.58 -9.45 -0.47
N THR A 35 0.37 -10.40 -0.34
CA THR A 35 1.41 -10.38 0.70
C THR A 35 2.28 -9.12 0.65
N VAL A 36 2.60 -8.62 -0.54
CA VAL A 36 3.39 -7.40 -0.71
C VAL A 36 2.61 -6.19 -0.21
N LEU A 37 1.32 -6.11 -0.54
CA LEU A 37 0.43 -5.07 -0.05
C LEU A 37 0.34 -5.10 1.49
N TYR A 38 0.11 -6.26 2.09
CA TYR A 38 0.08 -6.39 3.56
C TYR A 38 1.40 -5.97 4.22
N GLN A 39 2.53 -6.21 3.57
CA GLN A 39 3.83 -5.75 4.06
C GLN A 39 3.95 -4.22 4.07
N TRP A 40 3.37 -3.55 3.07
CA TRP A 40 3.32 -2.09 3.00
C TRP A 40 2.35 -1.52 4.04
N ILE A 41 1.18 -2.13 4.20
CA ILE A 41 0.21 -1.75 5.24
C ILE A 41 0.83 -1.87 6.63
N ARG A 42 1.52 -2.98 6.93
CA ARG A 42 2.21 -3.15 8.23
C ARG A 42 3.29 -2.08 8.47
N ARG A 43 4.05 -1.71 7.43
CA ARG A 43 5.05 -0.63 7.55
C ARG A 43 4.36 0.72 7.76
N TYR A 44 3.26 0.97 7.06
CA TYR A 44 2.46 2.17 7.23
C TYR A 44 1.80 2.25 8.61
N GLU A 45 1.32 1.14 9.17
CA GLU A 45 0.76 1.10 10.52
C GLU A 45 1.83 1.39 11.58
N ALA A 46 3.05 0.87 11.40
CA ALA A 46 4.15 1.05 12.35
C ALA A 46 4.79 2.46 12.30
N LEU A 47 4.87 3.08 11.12
CA LEU A 47 5.59 4.35 10.91
C LEU A 47 4.64 5.51 10.53
N GLY A 48 3.35 5.25 10.30
CA GLY A 48 2.40 6.23 9.79
C GLY A 48 2.79 6.73 8.39
N GLU A 49 2.49 8.01 8.11
CA GLU A 49 2.90 8.67 6.86
C GLU A 49 4.43 8.74 6.69
N LYS A 50 5.22 8.60 7.77
CA LYS A 50 6.70 8.50 7.71
C LYS A 50 7.20 7.17 7.19
N ALA A 51 6.34 6.16 7.00
CA ALA A 51 6.73 4.87 6.42
C ALA A 51 7.23 4.97 4.98
N PHE A 52 6.95 6.10 4.33
CA PHE A 52 7.17 6.33 2.92
C PHE A 52 8.04 7.58 2.65
N GLU A 53 8.62 8.20 3.68
CA GLU A 53 9.68 9.21 3.53
C GLU A 53 11.02 8.57 3.13
#